data_AF-A0A6C1S5L6-F1
#
_entry.id   AF-A0A6C1S5L6-F1
#
_cell.length_a   1.000
_cell.length_b   1.000
_cell.length_c   1.000
_cell.angle_alpha   90.00
_cell.angle_beta   90.00
_cell.angle_gamma   90.00
#
_symmetry.space_group_name_H-M   'P 1'
#
loop_
_entity.id
_entity.type
_entity.pdbx_description
1 polymer ?
#
loop_
_entity_poly.entity_id
_entity_poly.type
_entity_poly.pdbx_seq_one_letter_code
_entity_poly.pdbx_strand_id
1 'polypeptide(L)'
;MKGTLTKAKGFMRRFFIYSAIFFYVVSLRAQNVGSIKGDPDFFPVSVWMQSHTNAQAYKDIGINMFIGIWGGLDREKLDAFKDANMLVICDQNEFGLKNLDEPAIYAWMHDDEPDNAQWNSTTNQYDPCVDPAEIIRDYRQIKKNDPSRPVYLNLGQGVAWPNWIGRGECFGDNDSYKISKNGYLKGCDIASFDIYPVNNYDDETSGNLWYVAKGIENLLKWSDYSKPVWCWIETTKINDQSPRKPTPSEVRSQVWMALIHGASGYGYFCHSFTTDPPFDDAAVLRDPEMVSAIREINMQVASLARILNSPSTEGFASVVSADKSVPVAVMTKNDGDADYIFSVAMRPGATEATFIVADGKNVEVLGENRTIRIENGKFTDSLADYGVNLYRITR
;
A
#
# COMPACT_ATOMS: atom_id res chain seq x y z
N MET A 1 -81.03 -32.03 17.79
CA MET A 1 -80.32 -33.29 17.46
C MET A 1 -79.05 -32.94 16.72
N LYS A 2 -77.89 -33.31 17.30
CA LYS A 2 -76.55 -33.53 16.70
C LYS A 2 -76.03 -32.39 15.78
N GLY A 3 -75.08 -31.54 16.19
CA GLY A 3 -73.67 -31.84 16.51
C GLY A 3 -72.84 -31.80 15.21
N THR A 4 -71.70 -31.11 15.05
CA THR A 4 -70.79 -30.41 15.98
C THR A 4 -69.78 -29.64 15.09
N LEU A 5 -69.56 -28.35 15.32
CA LEU A 5 -68.48 -27.56 14.69
C LEU A 5 -67.72 -26.88 15.84
N THR A 6 -66.60 -27.46 16.24
CA THR A 6 -65.82 -26.98 17.40
C THR A 6 -64.45 -26.50 16.95
N LYS A 7 -64.30 -25.17 16.99
CA LYS A 7 -63.14 -24.37 17.40
C LYS A 7 -61.74 -24.84 16.96
N ALA A 8 -61.18 -24.12 15.99
CA ALA A 8 -59.75 -23.90 15.88
C ALA A 8 -59.38 -22.62 16.66
N LYS A 9 -58.76 -22.77 17.85
CA LYS A 9 -57.92 -21.75 18.49
C LYS A 9 -56.88 -22.44 19.35
N GLY A 10 -55.61 -22.20 19.03
CA GLY A 10 -54.48 -22.43 19.93
C GLY A 10 -53.56 -23.58 19.53
N PHE A 11 -52.64 -23.32 18.61
CA PHE A 11 -51.30 -23.93 18.66
C PHE A 11 -50.32 -23.14 17.81
N MET A 12 -49.64 -22.16 18.41
CA MET A 12 -48.38 -21.65 17.86
C MET A 12 -47.55 -21.07 19.00
N ARG A 13 -46.89 -21.97 19.72
CA ARG A 13 -45.77 -21.64 20.60
C ARG A 13 -44.79 -22.79 20.54
N ARG A 14 -43.52 -22.46 20.26
CA ARG A 14 -42.33 -23.32 20.12
C ARG A 14 -42.11 -23.83 18.70
N PHE A 15 -41.24 -23.15 17.95
CA PHE A 15 -39.94 -23.64 17.47
C PHE A 15 -39.24 -22.50 16.72
N PHE A 16 -37.91 -22.45 16.78
CA PHE A 16 -36.99 -21.46 16.21
C PHE A 16 -36.70 -20.17 17.01
N ILE A 17 -36.18 -20.39 18.23
CA ILE A 17 -34.95 -19.69 18.64
C ILE A 17 -33.84 -20.33 17.80
N TYR A 18 -33.12 -19.54 16.99
CA TYR A 18 -31.83 -19.77 16.28
C TYR A 18 -31.88 -19.09 14.90
N SER A 19 -31.75 -17.76 14.88
CA SER A 19 -31.40 -16.98 13.68
C SER A 19 -30.80 -15.64 14.14
N ALA A 20 -29.68 -15.72 14.85
CA ALA A 20 -28.84 -14.59 15.21
C ALA A 20 -27.38 -15.06 15.31
N ILE A 21 -26.93 -15.78 14.30
CA ILE A 21 -25.56 -16.28 14.17
C ILE A 21 -25.21 -16.15 12.68
N PHE A 22 -24.12 -15.42 12.40
CA PHE A 22 -23.45 -15.21 11.11
C PHE A 22 -24.03 -14.16 10.15
N PHE A 23 -23.79 -12.88 10.48
CA PHE A 23 -23.31 -11.91 9.49
C PHE A 23 -22.18 -11.07 10.14
N TYR A 24 -21.14 -11.77 10.60
CA TYR A 24 -19.80 -11.17 10.68
C TYR A 24 -19.12 -11.62 9.39
N VAL A 25 -19.38 -10.91 8.29
CA VAL A 25 -18.42 -10.96 7.19
C VAL A 25 -17.25 -10.14 7.69
N VAL A 26 -16.29 -10.82 8.33
CA VAL A 26 -14.93 -10.30 8.38
C VAL A 26 -14.59 -10.09 6.91
N SER A 27 -14.57 -8.85 6.47
CA SER A 27 -13.88 -8.50 5.24
C SER A 27 -12.42 -8.82 5.53
N LEU A 28 -12.02 -10.07 5.24
CA LEU A 28 -10.63 -10.45 5.12
C LEU A 28 -10.13 -9.62 3.95
N ARG A 29 -9.64 -8.41 4.24
CA ARG A 29 -8.84 -7.65 3.27
C ARG A 29 -7.79 -8.62 2.77
N ALA A 30 -7.66 -8.72 1.46
CA ALA A 30 -6.75 -9.68 0.85
C ALA A 30 -5.33 -9.41 1.38
N GLN A 31 -4.82 -10.36 2.17
CA GLN A 31 -3.43 -10.35 2.63
C GLN A 31 -2.51 -10.58 1.42
N ASN A 32 -1.24 -10.21 1.53
CA ASN A 32 -0.27 -10.43 0.45
C ASN A 32 -0.26 -11.90 0.03
N VAL A 33 -0.67 -12.17 -1.22
CA VAL A 33 -0.87 -13.51 -1.74
C VAL A 33 0.41 -13.97 -2.46
N GLY A 34 1.54 -14.08 -1.75
CA GLY A 34 2.85 -14.40 -2.34
C GLY A 34 3.73 -15.32 -1.51
N SER A 35 4.93 -15.69 -1.98
CA SER A 35 5.79 -16.79 -1.50
C SER A 35 6.31 -16.70 -0.04
N ILE A 36 5.70 -15.86 0.78
CA ILE A 36 5.86 -15.85 2.22
C ILE A 36 4.57 -16.39 2.79
N LYS A 37 4.65 -17.60 3.36
CA LYS A 37 3.56 -18.48 3.84
C LYS A 37 2.68 -17.84 4.92
N GLY A 38 2.05 -16.70 4.66
CA GLY A 38 1.30 -15.94 5.64
C GLY A 38 2.13 -15.62 6.88
N ASP A 39 3.43 -15.35 6.74
CA ASP A 39 4.27 -14.94 7.86
C ASP A 39 3.74 -13.61 8.40
N PRO A 40 3.15 -13.60 9.61
CA PRO A 40 2.60 -12.37 10.15
C PRO A 40 3.69 -11.32 10.43
N ASP A 41 4.94 -11.73 10.63
CA ASP A 41 6.04 -10.82 10.98
C ASP A 41 6.75 -10.24 9.74
N PHE A 42 6.34 -10.61 8.52
CA PHE A 42 6.86 -10.04 7.29
C PHE A 42 5.96 -8.94 6.73
N PHE A 43 6.52 -7.75 6.51
CA PHE A 43 5.86 -6.67 5.77
C PHE A 43 6.69 -6.32 4.52
N PRO A 44 6.13 -6.36 3.29
CA PRO A 44 6.89 -6.04 2.08
C PRO A 44 7.31 -4.57 2.02
N VAL A 45 8.61 -4.35 1.89
CA VAL A 45 9.22 -3.03 1.71
C VAL A 45 10.24 -3.12 0.58
N SER A 46 9.98 -2.43 -0.53
CA SER A 46 10.73 -2.60 -1.76
C SER A 46 11.48 -1.36 -2.25
N VAL A 47 12.33 -1.57 -3.26
CA VAL A 47 12.92 -0.52 -4.09
C VAL A 47 12.72 -0.82 -5.57
N TRP A 48 12.48 0.24 -6.35
CA TRP A 48 12.17 0.12 -7.78
C TRP A 48 13.45 0.10 -8.62
N MET A 49 13.59 -0.89 -9.51
CA MET A 49 14.61 -0.91 -10.57
C MET A 49 16.03 -0.55 -10.12
N GLN A 50 16.42 -1.05 -8.95
CA GLN A 50 17.74 -0.82 -8.38
C GLN A 50 18.72 -1.90 -8.80
N SER A 51 19.99 -1.52 -9.02
CA SER A 51 21.07 -2.48 -9.27
C SER A 51 21.20 -3.49 -8.12
N HIS A 52 21.36 -4.78 -8.46
CA HIS A 52 21.60 -5.87 -7.51
C HIS A 52 22.85 -5.65 -6.66
N THR A 53 23.81 -4.87 -7.16
CA THR A 53 25.04 -4.51 -6.42
C THR A 53 24.77 -3.67 -5.17
N ASN A 54 23.60 -3.03 -5.08
CA ASN A 54 23.18 -2.23 -3.91
C ASN A 54 22.36 -3.04 -2.89
N ALA A 55 22.18 -4.36 -3.08
CA ALA A 55 21.33 -5.20 -2.24
C ALA A 55 21.66 -5.09 -0.74
N GLN A 56 22.96 -5.13 -0.37
CA GLN A 56 23.35 -4.99 1.03
C GLN A 56 23.08 -3.58 1.58
N ALA A 57 23.34 -2.52 0.81
CA ALA A 57 23.09 -1.15 1.25
C ALA A 57 21.61 -0.89 1.51
N TYR A 58 20.73 -1.42 0.66
CA TYR A 58 19.28 -1.35 0.86
C TYR A 58 18.81 -2.23 2.04
N LYS A 59 19.43 -3.40 2.26
CA LYS A 59 19.17 -4.23 3.44
C LYS A 59 19.43 -3.48 4.74
N ASP A 60 20.54 -2.75 4.80
CA ASP A 60 20.99 -2.02 6.00
C ASP A 60 20.01 -0.91 6.42
N ILE A 61 19.13 -0.47 5.51
CA ILE A 61 18.05 0.48 5.77
C ILE A 61 16.66 -0.16 5.81
N GLY A 62 16.57 -1.48 5.93
CA GLY A 62 15.33 -2.20 6.16
C GLY A 62 14.49 -2.52 4.92
N ILE A 63 15.04 -2.36 3.72
CA ILE A 63 14.43 -2.91 2.51
C ILE A 63 14.57 -4.43 2.54
N ASN A 64 13.56 -5.15 2.08
CA ASN A 64 13.57 -6.62 2.01
C ASN A 64 13.22 -7.19 0.63
N MET A 65 12.97 -6.31 -0.36
CA MET A 65 12.53 -6.71 -1.68
C MET A 65 13.03 -5.77 -2.79
N PHE A 66 13.34 -6.32 -3.96
CA PHE A 66 13.59 -5.58 -5.20
C PHE A 66 12.46 -5.85 -6.18
N ILE A 67 12.01 -4.82 -6.91
CA ILE A 67 10.97 -4.95 -7.95
C ILE A 67 11.47 -4.31 -9.24
N GLY A 68 11.28 -5.00 -10.36
CA GLY A 68 11.75 -4.57 -11.67
C GLY A 68 13.25 -4.77 -11.79
N ILE A 69 13.69 -5.75 -12.59
CA ILE A 69 15.11 -6.10 -12.70
C ILE A 69 15.60 -5.74 -14.09
N TRP A 70 16.45 -4.71 -14.17
CA TRP A 70 17.01 -4.26 -15.44
C TRP A 70 17.73 -5.40 -16.17
N GLY A 71 17.36 -5.63 -17.44
CA GLY A 71 17.88 -6.72 -18.26
C GLY A 71 17.40 -8.12 -17.85
N GLY A 72 16.44 -8.22 -16.93
CA GLY A 72 15.89 -9.47 -16.43
C GLY A 72 16.77 -10.17 -15.39
N LEU A 73 16.14 -11.11 -14.67
CA LEU A 73 16.83 -11.94 -13.67
C LEU A 73 17.79 -12.92 -14.34
N ASP A 74 19.01 -13.02 -13.82
CA ASP A 74 20.00 -14.03 -14.20
C ASP A 74 20.66 -14.60 -12.94
N ARG A 75 21.68 -15.46 -13.13
CA ARG A 75 22.39 -16.10 -12.02
C ARG A 75 23.10 -15.11 -11.11
N GLU A 76 23.81 -14.14 -11.67
CA GLU A 76 24.58 -13.16 -10.88
C GLU A 76 23.65 -12.33 -10.00
N LYS A 77 22.55 -11.83 -10.58
CA LYS A 77 21.57 -11.04 -9.85
C LYS A 77 20.87 -11.86 -8.77
N LEU A 78 20.46 -13.09 -9.09
CA LEU A 78 19.82 -13.98 -8.12
C LEU A 78 20.75 -14.32 -6.95
N ASP A 79 22.01 -14.65 -7.22
CA ASP A 79 22.99 -14.96 -6.19
C ASP A 79 23.23 -13.73 -5.28
N ALA A 80 23.32 -12.53 -5.84
CA ALA A 80 23.45 -11.29 -5.07
C ALA A 80 22.25 -11.02 -4.14
N PHE A 81 21.02 -11.25 -4.61
CA PHE A 81 19.82 -11.13 -3.77
C PHE A 81 19.82 -12.16 -2.65
N LYS A 82 20.22 -13.41 -2.92
CA LYS A 82 20.29 -14.47 -1.90
C LYS A 82 21.34 -14.19 -0.84
N ASP A 83 22.52 -13.73 -1.23
CA ASP A 83 23.59 -13.35 -0.30
C ASP A 83 23.14 -12.21 0.62
N ALA A 84 22.35 -11.27 0.08
CA ALA A 84 21.73 -10.20 0.86
C ALA A 84 20.45 -10.64 1.60
N ASN A 85 19.95 -11.86 1.44
CA ASN A 85 18.65 -12.31 1.95
C ASN A 85 17.49 -11.38 1.52
N MET A 86 17.47 -11.03 0.24
CA MET A 86 16.49 -10.18 -0.41
C MET A 86 15.54 -11.00 -1.28
N LEU A 87 14.27 -10.59 -1.29
CA LEU A 87 13.28 -11.11 -2.22
C LEU A 87 13.28 -10.31 -3.53
N VAL A 88 12.80 -10.92 -4.60
CA VAL A 88 12.68 -10.26 -5.90
C VAL A 88 11.33 -10.49 -6.55
N ILE A 89 10.77 -9.41 -7.12
CA ILE A 89 9.67 -9.44 -8.08
C ILE A 89 10.26 -9.03 -9.43
N CYS A 90 10.16 -9.90 -10.42
CA CYS A 90 10.78 -9.70 -11.73
C CYS A 90 9.91 -10.21 -12.87
N ASP A 91 10.23 -9.82 -14.10
CA ASP A 91 9.58 -10.36 -15.29
C ASP A 91 9.83 -11.86 -15.42
N GLN A 92 8.86 -12.56 -15.98
CA GLN A 92 8.98 -14.00 -16.22
C GLN A 92 9.86 -14.27 -17.44
N ASN A 93 11.15 -14.53 -17.20
CA ASN A 93 12.12 -14.88 -18.24
C ASN A 93 12.56 -16.35 -18.20
N GLU A 94 13.34 -16.79 -19.19
CA GLU A 94 13.81 -18.18 -19.30
C GLU A 94 14.61 -18.64 -18.06
N PHE A 95 15.43 -17.76 -17.49
CA PHE A 95 16.21 -18.09 -16.30
C PHE A 95 15.30 -18.30 -15.08
N GLY A 96 14.37 -17.37 -14.80
CA GLY A 96 13.41 -17.49 -13.71
C GLY A 96 12.56 -18.76 -13.82
N LEU A 97 12.08 -19.08 -15.02
CA LEU A 97 11.30 -20.30 -15.29
C LEU A 97 12.08 -21.61 -15.10
N LYS A 98 13.42 -21.58 -15.14
CA LYS A 98 14.28 -22.74 -14.83
C LYS A 98 14.58 -22.87 -13.33
N ASN A 99 14.26 -21.87 -12.51
CA ASN A 99 14.57 -21.82 -11.07
C ASN A 99 13.29 -21.60 -10.24
N LEU A 100 12.19 -22.29 -10.57
CA LEU A 100 10.90 -22.13 -9.89
C LEU A 100 10.88 -22.63 -8.44
N ASP A 101 11.88 -23.40 -8.02
CA ASP A 101 12.08 -23.86 -6.64
C ASP A 101 12.76 -22.81 -5.75
N GLU A 102 13.27 -21.71 -6.34
CA GLU A 102 13.95 -20.66 -5.60
C GLU A 102 12.96 -19.74 -4.85
N PRO A 103 12.97 -19.73 -3.50
CA PRO A 103 12.07 -18.89 -2.71
C PRO A 103 12.37 -17.39 -2.82
N ALA A 104 13.59 -16.99 -3.19
CA ALA A 104 13.93 -15.58 -3.37
C ALA A 104 13.10 -14.92 -4.49
N ILE A 105 12.66 -15.69 -5.50
CA ILE A 105 11.70 -15.21 -6.50
C ILE A 105 10.31 -15.19 -5.85
N TYR A 106 9.85 -14.00 -5.47
CA TYR A 106 8.62 -13.80 -4.71
C TYR A 106 7.37 -13.77 -5.58
N ALA A 107 7.43 -13.02 -6.69
CA ALA A 107 6.34 -12.81 -7.62
C ALA A 107 6.86 -12.62 -9.05
N TRP A 108 5.97 -12.82 -10.03
CA TRP A 108 6.20 -12.35 -11.38
C TRP A 108 5.66 -10.93 -11.55
N MET A 109 6.23 -10.17 -12.46
CA MET A 109 5.84 -8.81 -12.78
C MET A 109 5.22 -8.74 -14.18
N HIS A 110 4.22 -7.87 -14.34
CA HIS A 110 3.79 -7.31 -15.63
C HIS A 110 4.67 -6.12 -16.02
N ASP A 111 4.62 -5.69 -17.28
CA ASP A 111 5.20 -4.40 -17.67
C ASP A 111 4.70 -3.24 -16.78
N ASP A 112 5.54 -2.22 -16.65
CA ASP A 112 5.30 -1.06 -15.80
C ASP A 112 4.37 -0.02 -16.46
N GLU A 113 3.48 0.57 -15.65
CA GLU A 113 2.52 1.61 -16.03
C GLU A 113 1.80 1.41 -17.39
N PRO A 114 1.20 0.24 -17.68
CA PRO A 114 0.53 0.01 -18.96
C PRO A 114 -0.71 0.90 -19.16
N ASP A 115 -1.19 1.57 -18.12
CA ASP A 115 -2.31 2.53 -18.15
C ASP A 115 -1.91 3.96 -18.54
N ASN A 116 -0.60 4.24 -18.63
CA ASN A 116 -0.07 5.45 -19.26
C ASN A 116 -0.04 5.29 -20.79
N ALA A 117 0.07 6.42 -21.50
CA ALA A 117 0.31 6.42 -22.94
C ALA A 117 1.70 5.83 -23.25
N GLN A 118 1.81 5.03 -24.30
CA GLN A 118 2.98 4.21 -24.56
C GLN A 118 3.89 4.86 -25.60
N TRP A 119 5.17 5.09 -25.28
CA TRP A 119 6.10 5.71 -26.25
C TRP A 119 6.39 4.77 -27.43
N ASN A 120 6.13 5.26 -28.64
CA ASN A 120 6.42 4.55 -29.88
C ASN A 120 7.66 5.14 -30.56
N SER A 121 8.77 4.42 -30.47
CA SER A 121 10.07 4.82 -31.05
C SER A 121 10.09 4.78 -32.59
N THR A 122 9.14 4.12 -33.22
CA THR A 122 9.03 4.07 -34.69
C THR A 122 8.35 5.32 -35.24
N THR A 123 7.29 5.78 -34.58
CA THR A 123 6.52 6.96 -34.99
C THR A 123 6.98 8.26 -34.30
N ASN A 124 7.79 8.15 -33.24
CA ASN A 124 8.15 9.23 -32.33
C ASN A 124 6.91 9.93 -31.73
N GLN A 125 5.88 9.15 -31.42
CA GLN A 125 4.63 9.61 -30.81
C GLN A 125 4.24 8.69 -29.65
N TYR A 126 3.29 9.13 -28.83
CA TYR A 126 2.68 8.28 -27.81
C TYR A 126 1.47 7.56 -28.40
N ASP A 127 1.50 6.24 -28.36
CA ASP A 127 0.35 5.38 -28.60
C ASP A 127 -0.60 5.43 -27.37
N PRO A 128 -1.88 5.03 -27.52
CA PRO A 128 -2.80 4.89 -26.40
C PRO A 128 -2.26 3.96 -25.30
N CYS A 129 -2.89 4.00 -24.12
CA CYS A 129 -2.61 3.04 -23.08
C CYS A 129 -2.89 1.60 -23.55
N VAL A 130 -2.20 0.61 -22.96
CA VAL A 130 -2.38 -0.80 -23.32
C VAL A 130 -3.81 -1.23 -22.98
N ASP A 131 -4.50 -1.91 -23.90
CA ASP A 131 -5.85 -2.40 -23.65
C ASP A 131 -5.84 -3.40 -22.47
N PRO A 132 -6.68 -3.21 -21.42
CA PRO A 132 -6.79 -4.16 -20.32
C PRO A 132 -6.97 -5.62 -20.72
N ALA A 133 -7.59 -5.90 -21.86
CA ALA A 133 -7.74 -7.26 -22.39
C ALA A 133 -6.39 -7.94 -22.68
N GLU A 134 -5.37 -7.17 -23.07
CA GLU A 134 -4.00 -7.66 -23.28
C GLU A 134 -3.34 -7.99 -21.96
N ILE A 135 -3.43 -7.08 -20.97
CA ILE A 135 -2.91 -7.32 -19.62
C ILE A 135 -3.53 -8.57 -19.00
N ILE A 136 -4.85 -8.77 -19.15
CA ILE A 136 -5.54 -9.98 -18.68
C ILE A 136 -5.08 -11.24 -19.42
N ARG A 137 -4.82 -11.16 -20.73
CA ARG A 137 -4.31 -12.28 -21.53
C ARG A 137 -2.91 -12.67 -21.06
N ASP A 138 -2.05 -11.69 -20.86
CA ASP A 138 -0.65 -11.89 -20.50
C ASP A 138 -0.54 -12.41 -19.05
N TYR A 139 -1.38 -11.92 -18.13
CA TYR A 139 -1.56 -12.47 -16.79
C TYR A 139 -1.84 -13.97 -16.83
N ARG A 140 -2.80 -14.40 -17.66
CA ARG A 140 -3.14 -15.83 -17.81
C ARG A 140 -1.96 -16.64 -18.34
N GLN A 141 -1.14 -16.07 -19.21
CA GLN A 141 0.05 -16.73 -19.74
C GLN A 141 1.14 -16.87 -18.65
N ILE A 142 1.38 -15.82 -17.87
CA ILE A 142 2.30 -15.85 -16.71
C ILE A 142 1.86 -16.94 -15.72
N LYS A 143 0.57 -16.96 -15.33
CA LYS A 143 0.00 -17.97 -14.43
C LYS A 143 0.03 -19.39 -15.00
N LYS A 144 -0.10 -19.55 -16.32
CA LYS A 144 0.00 -20.86 -16.97
C LYS A 144 1.42 -21.42 -16.89
N ASN A 145 2.43 -20.56 -17.01
CA ASN A 145 3.84 -20.94 -16.94
C ASN A 145 4.27 -21.22 -15.50
N ASP A 146 3.78 -20.44 -14.53
CA ASP A 146 3.99 -20.69 -13.11
C ASP A 146 2.76 -20.25 -12.28
N PRO A 147 1.90 -21.19 -11.85
CA PRO A 147 0.73 -20.86 -11.04
C PRO A 147 1.07 -20.61 -9.57
N SER A 148 2.28 -20.95 -9.12
CA SER A 148 2.66 -20.98 -7.70
C SER A 148 2.96 -19.59 -7.11
N ARG A 149 3.25 -18.60 -7.96
CA ARG A 149 3.60 -17.23 -7.57
C ARG A 149 2.52 -16.23 -7.98
N PRO A 150 2.34 -15.13 -7.23
CA PRO A 150 1.49 -14.04 -7.65
C PRO A 150 2.07 -13.29 -8.84
N VAL A 151 1.20 -12.55 -9.51
CA VAL A 151 1.58 -11.56 -10.52
C VAL A 151 1.35 -10.16 -9.97
N TYR A 152 2.39 -9.35 -9.96
CA TYR A 152 2.40 -7.95 -9.58
C TYR A 152 2.18 -7.07 -10.81
N LEU A 153 1.33 -6.05 -10.68
CA LEU A 153 1.10 -5.03 -11.71
C LEU A 153 1.24 -3.66 -11.08
N ASN A 154 2.17 -2.85 -11.58
CA ASN A 154 2.27 -1.43 -11.25
C ASN A 154 1.57 -0.58 -12.31
N LEU A 155 0.69 0.31 -11.85
CA LEU A 155 -0.05 1.26 -12.68
C LEU A 155 0.47 2.67 -12.41
N GLY A 156 0.16 3.61 -13.28
CA GLY A 156 0.61 4.98 -13.16
C GLY A 156 -0.23 5.85 -12.25
N GLN A 157 0.18 7.12 -12.20
CA GLN A 157 -0.46 8.21 -11.45
C GLN A 157 -1.96 8.39 -11.69
N GLY A 158 -2.46 7.92 -12.84
CA GLY A 158 -3.87 7.86 -13.18
C GLY A 158 -4.77 7.23 -12.11
N VAL A 159 -4.22 6.29 -11.34
CA VAL A 159 -4.91 5.61 -10.25
C VAL A 159 -5.36 6.57 -9.15
N ALA A 160 -4.49 7.48 -8.73
CA ALA A 160 -4.77 8.46 -7.68
C ALA A 160 -5.41 9.74 -8.26
N TRP A 161 -4.99 10.12 -9.47
CA TRP A 161 -5.45 11.31 -10.17
C TRP A 161 -5.92 10.95 -11.59
N PRO A 162 -7.24 10.68 -11.79
CA PRO A 162 -7.77 10.26 -13.08
C PRO A 162 -7.54 11.24 -14.23
N ASN A 163 -7.36 12.53 -13.91
CA ASN A 163 -7.06 13.58 -14.89
C ASN A 163 -5.55 13.70 -15.18
N TRP A 164 -4.78 12.64 -14.95
CA TRP A 164 -3.39 12.58 -15.33
C TRP A 164 -3.26 12.56 -16.87
N ILE A 165 -2.65 13.61 -17.43
CA ILE A 165 -2.46 13.76 -18.88
C ILE A 165 -1.52 12.71 -19.48
N GLY A 166 -0.63 12.12 -18.67
CA GLY A 166 0.29 11.06 -19.13
C GLY A 166 -0.42 9.77 -19.57
N ARG A 167 -1.72 9.64 -19.31
CA ARG A 167 -2.56 8.55 -19.85
C ARG A 167 -2.96 8.73 -21.31
N GLY A 168 -2.68 9.88 -21.92
CA GLY A 168 -3.03 10.17 -23.32
C GLY A 168 -4.53 10.00 -23.57
N GLU A 169 -4.90 9.17 -24.56
CA GLU A 169 -6.31 8.91 -24.91
C GLU A 169 -7.14 8.29 -23.77
N CYS A 170 -6.48 7.68 -22.79
CA CYS A 170 -7.13 7.03 -21.65
C CYS A 170 -7.37 7.98 -20.46
N PHE A 171 -7.09 9.27 -20.64
CA PHE A 171 -7.36 10.32 -19.66
C PHE A 171 -8.79 10.24 -19.09
N GLY A 172 -8.91 10.28 -17.77
CA GLY A 172 -10.20 10.28 -17.07
C GLY A 172 -10.94 8.94 -17.07
N ASP A 173 -10.48 7.92 -17.77
CA ASP A 173 -11.13 6.61 -17.80
C ASP A 173 -10.81 5.82 -16.53
N ASN A 174 -11.75 5.82 -15.60
CA ASN A 174 -11.67 5.02 -14.38
C ASN A 174 -12.23 3.60 -14.56
N ASP A 175 -13.03 3.35 -15.60
CA ASP A 175 -13.63 2.04 -15.82
C ASP A 175 -12.56 1.03 -16.28
N SER A 176 -11.54 1.49 -17.01
CA SER A 176 -10.39 0.66 -17.42
C SER A 176 -9.59 0.06 -16.26
N TYR A 177 -9.71 0.55 -15.03
CA TYR A 177 -9.06 -0.07 -13.87
C TYR A 177 -9.90 -1.20 -13.24
N LYS A 178 -11.24 -1.10 -13.28
CA LYS A 178 -12.13 -1.86 -12.40
C LYS A 178 -12.25 -3.33 -12.79
N ILE A 179 -12.24 -4.23 -11.80
CA ILE A 179 -12.52 -5.65 -12.02
C ILE A 179 -13.91 -5.84 -12.66
N SER A 180 -14.92 -5.13 -12.16
CA SER A 180 -16.29 -5.20 -12.66
C SER A 180 -16.47 -4.81 -14.13
N LYS A 181 -15.43 -4.22 -14.76
CA LYS A 181 -15.41 -3.76 -16.15
C LYS A 181 -14.42 -4.51 -17.04
N ASN A 182 -13.82 -5.59 -16.54
CA ASN A 182 -12.67 -6.24 -17.20
C ASN A 182 -11.46 -5.30 -17.37
N GLY A 183 -11.25 -4.42 -16.40
CA GLY A 183 -10.10 -3.52 -16.38
C GLY A 183 -8.80 -4.18 -15.91
N TYR A 184 -7.75 -3.36 -15.81
CA TYR A 184 -6.37 -3.74 -15.48
C TYR A 184 -6.27 -4.63 -14.24
N LEU A 185 -7.08 -4.37 -13.21
CA LEU A 185 -7.02 -5.12 -11.96
C LEU A 185 -7.41 -6.60 -12.12
N LYS A 186 -8.07 -7.02 -13.21
CA LYS A 186 -8.25 -8.46 -13.50
C LYS A 186 -6.96 -9.16 -13.91
N GLY A 187 -5.95 -8.43 -14.36
CA GLY A 187 -4.67 -8.95 -14.83
C GLY A 187 -3.57 -8.99 -13.77
N CYS A 188 -3.90 -9.03 -12.48
CA CYS A 188 -2.87 -9.13 -11.44
C CYS A 188 -3.38 -9.89 -10.21
N ASP A 189 -2.45 -10.33 -9.35
CA ASP A 189 -2.72 -10.83 -8.00
C ASP A 189 -2.39 -9.77 -6.94
N ILE A 190 -1.40 -8.89 -7.21
CA ILE A 190 -1.02 -7.73 -6.39
C ILE A 190 -1.12 -6.48 -7.26
N ALA A 191 -1.85 -5.47 -6.80
CA ALA A 191 -2.00 -4.19 -7.50
C ALA A 191 -1.12 -3.12 -6.87
N SER A 192 -0.47 -2.31 -7.69
CA SER A 192 0.36 -1.19 -7.23
C SER A 192 0.14 0.02 -8.12
N PHE A 193 0.53 1.18 -7.61
CA PHE A 193 0.63 2.38 -8.40
C PHE A 193 1.70 3.33 -7.87
N ASP A 194 2.03 4.36 -8.63
CA ASP A 194 2.85 5.48 -8.20
C ASP A 194 2.14 6.83 -8.34
N ILE A 195 2.47 7.74 -7.43
CA ILE A 195 2.16 9.16 -7.50
C ILE A 195 3.22 9.87 -6.65
N TYR A 196 3.75 10.99 -7.12
CA TYR A 196 4.85 11.68 -6.45
C TYR A 196 4.47 13.15 -6.16
N PRO A 197 3.61 13.41 -5.15
CA PRO A 197 3.05 14.74 -4.93
C PRO A 197 4.07 15.85 -4.72
N VAL A 198 5.24 15.58 -4.11
CA VAL A 198 6.29 16.59 -3.93
C VAL A 198 7.04 16.87 -5.24
N ASN A 199 7.25 15.85 -6.07
CA ASN A 199 7.88 16.02 -7.39
C ASN A 199 6.91 16.54 -8.46
N ASN A 200 5.60 16.41 -8.26
CA ASN A 200 4.59 16.94 -9.16
C ASN A 200 4.61 18.48 -9.18
N TYR A 201 4.40 19.03 -10.38
CA TYR A 201 4.41 20.46 -10.66
C TYR A 201 3.04 21.02 -11.05
N ASP A 202 2.02 20.16 -11.19
CA ASP A 202 0.65 20.60 -11.48
C ASP A 202 -0.06 21.12 -10.23
N ASP A 203 -0.98 22.06 -10.42
CA ASP A 203 -1.69 22.75 -9.33
C ASP A 203 -2.55 21.80 -8.47
N GLU A 204 -2.98 20.65 -9.01
CA GLU A 204 -3.92 19.76 -8.35
C GLU A 204 -3.19 18.82 -7.36
N THR A 205 -2.08 18.23 -7.77
CA THR A 205 -1.40 17.19 -6.98
C THR A 205 -0.12 17.68 -6.30
N SER A 206 0.47 18.79 -6.74
CA SER A 206 1.71 19.32 -6.14
C SER A 206 1.54 19.63 -4.65
N GLY A 207 2.39 19.03 -3.81
CA GLY A 207 2.37 19.17 -2.35
C GLY A 207 1.20 18.49 -1.64
N ASN A 208 0.30 17.81 -2.36
CA ASN A 208 -0.88 17.15 -1.81
C ASN A 208 -0.60 15.67 -1.49
N LEU A 209 0.16 15.41 -0.42
CA LEU A 209 0.63 14.07 -0.02
C LEU A 209 -0.49 13.03 0.11
N TRP A 210 -1.71 13.47 0.47
CA TRP A 210 -2.88 12.62 0.66
C TRP A 210 -3.33 11.90 -0.63
N TYR A 211 -2.83 12.30 -1.80
CA TYR A 211 -3.06 11.56 -3.04
C TYR A 211 -2.48 10.13 -3.00
N VAL A 212 -1.44 9.87 -2.19
CA VAL A 212 -0.93 8.51 -1.92
C VAL A 212 -2.04 7.65 -1.29
N ALA A 213 -2.67 8.12 -0.21
CA ALA A 213 -3.81 7.44 0.38
C ALA A 213 -4.98 7.29 -0.61
N LYS A 214 -5.22 8.32 -1.44
CA LYS A 214 -6.31 8.31 -2.41
C LYS A 214 -6.18 7.18 -3.44
N GLY A 215 -4.98 6.95 -3.97
CA GLY A 215 -4.74 5.85 -4.90
C GLY A 215 -4.89 4.47 -4.25
N ILE A 216 -4.43 4.31 -3.00
CA ILE A 216 -4.67 3.08 -2.22
C ILE A 216 -6.17 2.78 -2.10
N GLU A 217 -6.97 3.78 -1.70
CA GLU A 217 -8.43 3.64 -1.60
C GLU A 217 -9.09 3.30 -2.93
N ASN A 218 -8.62 3.91 -4.02
CA ASN A 218 -9.14 3.68 -5.37
C ASN A 218 -8.87 2.24 -5.81
N LEU A 219 -7.64 1.72 -5.66
CA LEU A 219 -7.33 0.34 -6.02
C LEU A 219 -8.09 -0.67 -5.15
N LEU A 220 -8.20 -0.43 -3.85
CA LEU A 220 -9.01 -1.27 -2.96
C LEU A 220 -10.46 -1.30 -3.43
N LYS A 221 -11.06 -0.14 -3.73
CA LYS A 221 -12.44 -0.06 -4.21
C LYS A 221 -12.62 -0.71 -5.59
N TRP A 222 -11.73 -0.47 -6.54
CA TRP A 222 -11.84 -0.96 -7.92
C TRP A 222 -11.51 -2.44 -8.07
N SER A 223 -10.82 -3.02 -7.07
CA SER A 223 -10.62 -4.46 -6.92
C SER A 223 -11.71 -5.15 -6.11
N ASP A 224 -12.80 -4.47 -5.74
CA ASP A 224 -13.83 -5.00 -4.83
C ASP A 224 -13.24 -5.51 -3.51
N TYR A 225 -12.17 -4.85 -3.04
CA TYR A 225 -11.37 -5.19 -1.85
C TYR A 225 -10.75 -6.60 -1.89
N SER A 226 -10.65 -7.20 -3.08
CA SER A 226 -10.21 -8.60 -3.27
C SER A 226 -8.70 -8.76 -3.46
N LYS A 227 -7.93 -7.67 -3.50
CA LYS A 227 -6.48 -7.70 -3.78
C LYS A 227 -5.68 -6.90 -2.76
N PRO A 228 -4.47 -7.37 -2.39
CA PRO A 228 -3.50 -6.51 -1.71
C PRO A 228 -3.10 -5.36 -2.64
N VAL A 229 -2.92 -4.18 -2.04
CA VAL A 229 -2.62 -2.93 -2.75
C VAL A 229 -1.33 -2.33 -2.21
N TRP A 230 -0.42 -1.97 -3.10
CA TRP A 230 0.87 -1.37 -2.80
C TRP A 230 0.98 0.02 -3.47
N CYS A 231 2.01 0.78 -3.10
CA CYS A 231 2.33 2.04 -3.77
C CYS A 231 3.83 2.35 -3.74
N TRP A 232 4.26 3.26 -4.59
CA TRP A 232 5.61 3.83 -4.58
C TRP A 232 5.66 5.18 -3.84
N ILE A 233 6.74 5.39 -3.10
CA ILE A 233 7.01 6.57 -2.29
C ILE A 233 8.25 7.28 -2.85
N GLU A 234 8.12 8.56 -3.18
CA GLU A 234 9.23 9.41 -3.62
C GLU A 234 10.25 9.62 -2.50
N THR A 235 11.54 9.69 -2.87
CA THR A 235 12.63 9.95 -1.91
C THR A 235 13.63 11.00 -2.37
N THR A 236 13.62 11.32 -3.66
CA THR A 236 14.62 12.15 -4.34
C THR A 236 13.93 13.28 -5.11
N LYS A 237 14.73 14.18 -5.69
CA LYS A 237 14.26 15.05 -6.77
C LYS A 237 14.33 14.23 -8.06
N ILE A 238 13.18 13.90 -8.65
CA ILE A 238 13.10 12.91 -9.73
C ILE A 238 13.63 13.47 -11.04
N ASN A 239 13.32 14.72 -11.38
CA ASN A 239 13.78 15.36 -12.62
C ASN A 239 13.97 16.88 -12.43
N ASP A 240 14.49 17.56 -13.45
CA ASP A 240 14.79 18.99 -13.38
C ASP A 240 13.53 19.85 -13.14
N GLN A 241 12.39 19.43 -13.70
CA GLN A 241 11.09 20.09 -13.57
C GLN A 241 10.46 19.88 -12.19
N SER A 242 10.91 18.88 -11.44
CA SER A 242 10.42 18.63 -10.08
C SER A 242 10.75 19.84 -9.21
N PRO A 243 9.78 20.41 -8.47
CA PRO A 243 10.01 21.65 -7.73
C PRO A 243 11.03 21.44 -6.60
N ARG A 244 11.03 20.27 -5.97
CA ARG A 244 11.97 19.87 -4.91
C ARG A 244 11.90 18.35 -4.67
N LYS A 245 12.80 17.83 -3.82
CA LYS A 245 12.67 16.50 -3.21
C LYS A 245 11.76 16.53 -1.97
N PRO A 246 11.17 15.40 -1.54
CA PRO A 246 10.46 15.30 -0.27
C PRO A 246 11.42 15.42 0.92
N THR A 247 10.91 15.94 2.04
CA THR A 247 11.61 15.89 3.32
C THR A 247 11.43 14.52 3.99
N PRO A 248 12.31 14.14 4.94
CA PRO A 248 12.13 12.94 5.77
C PRO A 248 10.73 12.81 6.40
N SER A 249 10.16 13.91 6.90
CA SER A 249 8.83 13.90 7.51
C SER A 249 7.73 13.65 6.48
N GLU A 250 7.85 14.18 5.27
CA GLU A 250 6.90 13.94 4.19
C GLU A 250 6.96 12.47 3.72
N VAL A 251 8.14 11.88 3.58
CA VAL A 251 8.29 10.45 3.27
C VAL A 251 7.65 9.58 4.34
N ARG A 252 7.89 9.89 5.62
CA ARG A 252 7.20 9.23 6.74
C ARG A 252 5.68 9.36 6.64
N SER A 253 5.19 10.55 6.30
CA SER A 253 3.77 10.84 6.16
C SER A 253 3.13 10.01 5.04
N GLN A 254 3.76 9.97 3.86
CA GLN A 254 3.27 9.21 2.72
C GLN A 254 3.19 7.70 3.03
N VAL A 255 4.22 7.13 3.68
CA VAL A 255 4.20 5.72 4.12
C VAL A 255 3.02 5.46 5.07
N TRP A 256 2.87 6.25 6.13
CA TRP A 256 1.81 6.02 7.11
C TRP A 256 0.41 6.34 6.58
N MET A 257 0.27 7.30 5.65
CA MET A 257 -0.97 7.50 4.88
C MET A 257 -1.33 6.25 4.09
N ALA A 258 -0.37 5.66 3.37
CA ALA A 258 -0.61 4.44 2.62
C ALA A 258 -1.06 3.30 3.55
N LEU A 259 -0.32 3.07 4.64
CA LEU A 259 -0.61 2.00 5.63
C LEU A 259 -1.98 2.17 6.31
N ILE A 260 -2.29 3.38 6.79
CA ILE A 260 -3.57 3.68 7.46
C ILE A 260 -4.75 3.47 6.51
N HIS A 261 -4.57 3.75 5.22
CA HIS A 261 -5.60 3.55 4.20
C HIS A 261 -5.63 2.13 3.62
N GLY A 262 -4.73 1.24 4.05
CA GLY A 262 -4.82 -0.20 3.80
C GLY A 262 -3.77 -0.78 2.85
N ALA A 263 -2.68 -0.05 2.58
CA ALA A 263 -1.56 -0.61 1.85
C ALA A 263 -1.05 -1.88 2.56
N SER A 264 -0.80 -2.93 1.77
CA SER A 264 -0.24 -4.20 2.25
C SER A 264 1.25 -4.34 1.93
N GLY A 265 1.83 -3.35 1.27
CA GLY A 265 3.24 -3.23 0.97
C GLY A 265 3.48 -1.84 0.37
N TYR A 266 4.73 -1.41 0.35
CA TYR A 266 5.13 -0.18 -0.34
C TYR A 266 6.56 -0.31 -0.82
N GLY A 267 6.93 0.57 -1.75
CA GLY A 267 8.31 0.66 -2.21
C GLY A 267 8.78 2.11 -2.31
N TYR A 268 10.09 2.28 -2.43
CA TYR A 268 10.70 3.58 -2.64
C TYR A 268 11.15 3.74 -4.09
N PHE A 269 10.84 4.90 -4.67
CA PHE A 269 11.44 5.38 -5.90
C PHE A 269 12.70 6.17 -5.57
N CYS A 270 13.85 5.68 -6.06
CA CYS A 270 15.18 6.09 -5.59
C CYS A 270 16.00 6.84 -6.64
N HIS A 271 15.52 6.90 -7.88
CA HIS A 271 16.24 7.49 -9.00
C HIS A 271 16.23 9.02 -8.95
N SER A 272 17.29 9.63 -9.47
CA SER A 272 17.30 11.03 -9.91
C SER A 272 17.67 11.06 -11.39
N PHE A 273 16.84 11.71 -12.21
CA PHE A 273 17.09 11.97 -13.63
C PHE A 273 17.45 13.44 -13.90
N THR A 274 17.89 14.17 -12.87
CA THR A 274 18.36 15.56 -13.00
C THR A 274 19.58 15.65 -13.92
N THR A 275 19.80 16.83 -14.50
CA THR A 275 21.01 17.10 -15.28
C THR A 275 22.21 17.46 -14.42
N ASP A 276 21.98 18.12 -13.27
CA ASP A 276 23.00 18.47 -12.28
C ASP A 276 22.43 18.34 -10.84
N PRO A 277 22.89 17.36 -10.04
CA PRO A 277 23.82 16.29 -10.41
C PRO A 277 23.24 15.39 -11.52
N PRO A 278 24.09 14.70 -12.32
CA PRO A 278 23.61 13.82 -13.38
C PRO A 278 22.88 12.61 -12.82
N PHE A 279 22.23 11.86 -13.73
CA PHE A 279 21.51 10.63 -13.41
C PHE A 279 22.21 9.72 -12.39
N ASP A 280 21.48 9.33 -11.36
CA ASP A 280 21.88 8.33 -10.36
C ASP A 280 20.66 7.45 -10.06
N ASP A 281 20.76 6.15 -10.35
CA ASP A 281 19.68 5.18 -10.12
C ASP A 281 19.43 4.94 -8.63
N ALA A 282 20.45 5.16 -7.79
CA ALA A 282 20.43 4.96 -6.36
C ALA A 282 20.69 6.28 -5.60
N ALA A 283 20.19 7.41 -6.12
CA ALA A 283 20.41 8.74 -5.58
C ALA A 283 20.03 8.86 -4.09
N VAL A 284 19.01 8.12 -3.63
CA VAL A 284 18.63 8.08 -2.21
C VAL A 284 19.79 7.62 -1.32
N LEU A 285 20.64 6.68 -1.76
CA LEU A 285 21.76 6.16 -0.99
C LEU A 285 22.90 7.19 -0.85
N ARG A 286 22.82 8.33 -1.56
CA ARG A 286 23.73 9.47 -1.43
C ARG A 286 23.23 10.52 -0.44
N ASP A 287 22.01 10.37 0.07
CA ASP A 287 21.37 11.27 0.99
C ASP A 287 21.35 10.67 2.41
N PRO A 288 22.33 10.98 3.27
CA PRO A 288 22.42 10.38 4.60
C PRO A 288 21.22 10.72 5.50
N GLU A 289 20.59 11.88 5.31
CA GLU A 289 19.41 12.27 6.08
C GLU A 289 18.21 11.40 5.69
N MET A 290 17.97 11.25 4.39
CA MET A 290 16.88 10.40 3.89
C MET A 290 17.12 8.91 4.17
N VAL A 291 18.37 8.44 4.07
CA VAL A 291 18.78 7.08 4.45
C VAL A 291 18.45 6.78 5.91
N SER A 292 18.77 7.71 6.83
CA SER A 292 18.43 7.55 8.25
C SER A 292 16.92 7.48 8.47
N ALA A 293 16.18 8.37 7.81
CA ALA A 293 14.73 8.43 7.92
C ALA A 293 14.04 7.16 7.40
N ILE A 294 14.43 6.69 6.21
CA ILE A 294 13.91 5.44 5.63
C ILE A 294 14.20 4.26 6.55
N ARG A 295 15.42 4.18 7.11
CA ARG A 295 15.76 3.14 8.07
C ARG A 295 14.85 3.16 9.29
N GLU A 296 14.64 4.33 9.89
CA GLU A 296 13.76 4.47 11.06
C GLU A 296 12.31 4.07 10.74
N ILE A 297 11.79 4.53 9.59
CA ILE A 297 10.44 4.17 9.12
C ILE A 297 10.33 2.66 8.94
N ASN A 298 11.26 2.04 8.21
CA ASN A 298 11.22 0.61 7.90
C ASN A 298 11.40 -0.26 9.14
N MET A 299 12.26 0.12 10.08
CA MET A 299 12.40 -0.60 11.35
C MET A 299 11.12 -0.50 12.19
N GLN A 300 10.45 0.65 12.19
CA GLN A 300 9.16 0.81 12.85
C GLN A 300 8.08 -0.07 12.20
N VAL A 301 7.98 -0.07 10.87
CA VAL A 301 7.06 -0.94 10.12
C VAL A 301 7.35 -2.41 10.40
N ALA A 302 8.62 -2.83 10.35
CA ALA A 302 9.03 -4.20 10.63
C ALA A 302 8.65 -4.63 12.05
N SER A 303 8.90 -3.79 13.06
CA SER A 303 8.49 -4.08 14.46
C SER A 303 6.97 -4.15 14.66
N LEU A 304 6.19 -3.55 13.76
CA LEU A 304 4.73 -3.56 13.76
C LEU A 304 4.14 -4.52 12.72
N ALA A 305 4.94 -5.31 12.00
CA ALA A 305 4.49 -6.10 10.85
C ALA A 305 3.30 -7.00 11.19
N ARG A 306 3.37 -7.74 12.31
CA ARG A 306 2.27 -8.58 12.82
C ARG A 306 0.98 -7.81 13.07
N ILE A 307 1.10 -6.60 13.61
CA ILE A 307 -0.02 -5.72 13.94
C ILE A 307 -0.60 -5.13 12.63
N LEU A 308 0.25 -4.74 11.69
CA LEU A 308 -0.18 -4.21 10.39
C LEU A 308 -0.88 -5.28 9.55
N ASN A 309 -0.38 -6.52 9.58
CA ASN A 309 -0.92 -7.68 8.87
C ASN A 309 -2.19 -8.27 9.51
N SER A 310 -2.52 -7.89 10.76
CA SER A 310 -3.77 -8.32 11.40
C SER A 310 -4.98 -7.54 10.86
N PRO A 311 -6.21 -8.07 10.96
CA PRO A 311 -7.40 -7.32 10.60
C PRO A 311 -7.52 -6.01 11.40
N SER A 312 -7.97 -4.94 10.75
CA SER A 312 -8.32 -3.71 11.47
C SER A 312 -9.56 -3.91 12.34
N THR A 313 -9.57 -3.26 13.51
CA THR A 313 -10.71 -3.28 14.42
C THR A 313 -11.69 -2.16 14.09
N GLU A 314 -12.95 -2.32 14.48
CA GLU A 314 -13.98 -1.29 14.38
C GLU A 314 -14.50 -0.93 15.78
N GLY A 315 -14.85 0.33 15.99
CA GLY A 315 -15.48 0.79 17.24
C GLY A 315 -14.56 0.95 18.45
N PHE A 316 -13.27 0.59 18.36
CA PHE A 316 -12.32 0.79 19.46
C PHE A 316 -12.00 2.27 19.69
N ALA A 317 -11.71 3.02 18.63
CA ALA A 317 -11.40 4.44 18.73
C ALA A 317 -12.04 5.26 17.61
N SER A 318 -12.26 6.54 17.89
CA SER A 318 -12.59 7.57 16.91
C SER A 318 -11.78 8.83 17.20
N VAL A 319 -11.64 9.70 16.20
CA VAL A 319 -10.85 10.93 16.33
C VAL A 319 -11.67 12.14 15.91
N VAL A 320 -11.45 13.25 16.61
CA VAL A 320 -11.98 14.58 16.25
C VAL A 320 -10.80 15.52 16.12
N SER A 321 -10.63 16.12 14.94
CA SER A 321 -9.66 17.18 14.72
C SER A 321 -10.23 18.53 15.20
N ALA A 322 -9.43 19.31 15.91
CA ALA A 322 -9.78 20.66 16.32
C ALA A 322 -9.91 21.61 15.10
N ASP A 323 -9.03 21.43 14.10
CA ASP A 323 -9.13 22.09 12.80
C ASP A 323 -9.72 21.14 11.75
N LYS A 324 -10.95 21.43 11.30
CA LYS A 324 -11.64 20.63 10.28
C LYS A 324 -10.97 20.69 8.90
N SER A 325 -10.13 21.70 8.64
CA SER A 325 -9.35 21.79 7.40
C SER A 325 -8.16 20.81 7.40
N VAL A 326 -7.76 20.32 8.58
CA VAL A 326 -6.75 19.29 8.78
C VAL A 326 -7.40 18.03 9.37
N PRO A 327 -8.13 17.25 8.55
CA PRO A 327 -8.73 16.00 9.04
C PRO A 327 -7.63 15.00 9.43
N VAL A 328 -7.91 14.19 10.45
CA VAL A 328 -7.01 13.13 10.93
C VAL A 328 -7.61 11.78 10.54
N ALA A 329 -6.86 10.98 9.80
CA ALA A 329 -7.22 9.59 9.51
C ALA A 329 -6.67 8.67 10.60
N VAL A 330 -7.40 7.59 10.90
CA VAL A 330 -6.97 6.58 11.88
C VAL A 330 -7.17 5.16 11.36
N MET A 331 -6.25 4.28 11.73
CA MET A 331 -6.39 2.83 11.65
C MET A 331 -6.22 2.25 13.05
N THR A 332 -7.13 1.36 13.46
CA THR A 332 -7.04 0.66 14.74
C THR A 332 -6.74 -0.82 14.56
N LYS A 333 -5.91 -1.39 15.43
CA LYS A 333 -5.52 -2.80 15.42
C LYS A 333 -5.57 -3.36 16.85
N ASN A 334 -5.63 -4.68 16.95
CA ASN A 334 -5.51 -5.39 18.21
C ASN A 334 -4.64 -6.64 18.02
N ASP A 335 -3.76 -6.92 18.98
CA ASP A 335 -2.90 -8.13 18.99
C ASP A 335 -3.24 -9.11 20.12
N GLY A 336 -4.32 -8.85 20.86
CA GLY A 336 -4.75 -9.59 22.06
C GLY A 336 -4.38 -8.90 23.37
N ASP A 337 -3.16 -8.36 23.45
CA ASP A 337 -2.59 -7.78 24.67
C ASP A 337 -2.71 -6.25 24.71
N ALA A 338 -2.69 -5.61 23.54
CA ALA A 338 -2.81 -4.18 23.37
C ALA A 338 -3.70 -3.81 22.19
N ASP A 339 -4.30 -2.64 22.31
CA ASP A 339 -4.98 -1.96 21.22
C ASP A 339 -4.06 -0.86 20.66
N TYR A 340 -4.06 -0.71 19.34
CA TYR A 340 -3.21 0.24 18.63
C TYR A 340 -4.07 1.25 17.87
N ILE A 341 -3.61 2.50 17.84
CA ILE A 341 -4.19 3.55 17.00
C ILE A 341 -3.04 4.15 16.20
N PHE A 342 -3.10 4.05 14.88
CA PHE A 342 -2.18 4.75 13.99
C PHE A 342 -2.91 5.93 13.39
N SER A 343 -2.32 7.12 13.45
CA SER A 343 -2.97 8.36 13.03
C SER A 343 -2.08 9.21 12.15
N VAL A 344 -2.70 9.96 11.24
CA VAL A 344 -2.01 10.91 10.36
C VAL A 344 -2.89 12.12 10.04
N ALA A 345 -2.30 13.31 10.06
CA ALA A 345 -2.93 14.53 9.56
C ALA A 345 -2.94 14.50 8.03
N MET A 346 -4.13 14.63 7.42
CA MET A 346 -4.32 14.37 5.99
C MET A 346 -4.18 15.61 5.11
N ARG A 347 -3.93 16.79 5.67
CA ARG A 347 -3.79 18.06 4.93
C ARG A 347 -2.69 18.92 5.56
N PRO A 348 -2.17 19.91 4.82
CA PRO A 348 -1.19 20.83 5.37
C PRO A 348 -1.74 21.59 6.59
N GLY A 349 -0.90 21.79 7.60
CA GLY A 349 -1.23 22.45 8.86
C GLY A 349 -1.16 21.53 10.08
N ALA A 350 -1.03 22.14 11.25
CA ALA A 350 -1.06 21.44 12.53
C ALA A 350 -2.47 21.44 13.13
N THR A 351 -2.80 20.41 13.90
CA THR A 351 -4.08 20.30 14.60
C THR A 351 -3.94 19.56 15.94
N GLU A 352 -4.80 19.91 16.89
CA GLU A 352 -5.02 19.08 18.08
C GLU A 352 -6.04 17.98 17.73
N ALA A 353 -5.69 16.72 17.95
CA ALA A 353 -6.59 15.59 17.74
C ALA A 353 -7.06 15.04 19.08
N THR A 354 -8.37 14.98 19.28
CA THR A 354 -8.98 14.29 20.42
C THR A 354 -9.41 12.89 20.01
N PHE A 355 -8.79 11.90 20.62
CA PHE A 355 -9.10 10.49 20.45
C PHE A 355 -10.08 10.05 21.53
N ILE A 356 -11.17 9.39 21.12
CA ILE A 356 -12.18 8.80 21.99
C ILE A 356 -12.01 7.30 21.89
N VAL A 357 -11.70 6.64 23.01
CA VAL A 357 -11.36 5.22 23.07
C VAL A 357 -12.34 4.44 23.95
N ALA A 358 -12.59 3.19 23.58
CA ALA A 358 -13.52 2.32 24.29
C ALA A 358 -13.00 1.86 25.66
N ASP A 359 -11.68 1.68 25.79
CA ASP A 359 -11.02 1.23 27.03
C ASP A 359 -9.56 1.70 27.08
N GLY A 360 -8.94 1.59 28.26
CA GLY A 360 -7.54 1.92 28.53
C GLY A 360 -7.36 3.04 29.55
N LYS A 361 -6.17 3.10 30.15
CA LYS A 361 -5.80 4.13 31.15
C LYS A 361 -4.66 5.03 30.71
N ASN A 362 -3.69 4.46 29.98
CA ASN A 362 -2.52 5.17 29.50
C ASN A 362 -2.28 4.79 28.04
N VAL A 363 -1.82 5.78 27.27
CA VAL A 363 -1.40 5.64 25.88
C VAL A 363 0.11 5.78 25.84
N GLU A 364 0.81 4.79 25.32
CA GLU A 364 2.20 4.91 24.90
C GLU A 364 2.24 5.50 23.50
N VAL A 365 3.05 6.54 23.28
CA VAL A 365 3.32 7.06 21.94
C VAL A 365 4.59 6.42 21.40
N LEU A 366 4.42 5.55 20.42
CA LEU A 366 5.47 4.67 19.90
C LEU A 366 6.57 5.49 19.22
N GLY A 367 7.80 5.35 19.72
CA GLY A 367 8.98 6.05 19.20
C GLY A 367 9.27 7.41 19.84
N GLU A 368 8.43 7.88 20.76
CA GLU A 368 8.55 9.24 21.33
C GLU A 368 8.87 9.26 22.84
N ASN A 369 9.06 8.09 23.47
CA ASN A 369 9.34 7.94 24.91
C ASN A 369 8.41 8.80 25.80
N ARG A 370 7.13 8.88 25.43
CA ARG A 370 6.11 9.63 26.15
C ARG A 370 4.84 8.82 26.30
N THR A 371 4.13 9.10 27.40
CA THR A 371 2.82 8.51 27.67
C THR A 371 1.79 9.61 27.92
N ILE A 372 0.55 9.36 27.52
CA ILE A 372 -0.59 10.26 27.71
C ILE A 372 -1.63 9.53 28.57
N ARG A 373 -2.16 10.21 29.58
CA ARG A 373 -3.24 9.66 30.40
C ARG A 373 -4.57 9.72 29.65
N ILE A 374 -5.34 8.65 29.72
CA ILE A 374 -6.73 8.63 29.25
C ILE A 374 -7.62 9.14 30.37
N GLU A 375 -8.39 10.19 30.09
CA GLU A 375 -9.34 10.80 31.02
C GLU A 375 -10.75 10.72 30.43
N ASN A 376 -11.67 10.09 31.15
CA ASN A 376 -13.07 9.90 30.73
C ASN A 376 -13.19 9.26 29.32
N GLY A 377 -12.35 8.26 29.02
CA GLY A 377 -12.32 7.56 27.74
C GLY A 377 -11.75 8.39 26.59
N LYS A 378 -10.96 9.45 26.89
CA LYS A 378 -10.38 10.34 25.88
C LYS A 378 -8.93 10.69 26.17
N PHE A 379 -8.18 10.98 25.13
CA PHE A 379 -6.90 11.68 25.22
C PHE A 379 -6.75 12.64 24.04
N THR A 380 -5.91 13.65 24.18
CA THR A 380 -5.61 14.62 23.14
C THR A 380 -4.12 14.62 22.84
N ASP A 381 -3.78 14.84 21.58
CA ASP A 381 -2.39 14.98 21.15
C ASP A 381 -2.27 15.93 19.96
N SER A 382 -1.11 16.58 19.83
CA SER A 382 -0.80 17.48 18.72
C SER A 382 -0.30 16.68 17.52
N LEU A 383 -0.84 16.93 16.34
CA LEU A 383 -0.23 16.52 15.07
C LEU A 383 0.30 17.76 14.34
N ALA A 384 1.57 17.71 13.96
CA ALA A 384 2.20 18.72 13.13
C ALA A 384 1.68 18.66 11.67
N ASP A 385 2.26 19.50 10.80
CA ASP A 385 2.03 19.46 9.35
C ASP A 385 2.25 18.05 8.81
N TYR A 386 1.19 17.45 8.25
CA TYR A 386 1.16 16.04 7.83
C TYR A 386 1.62 15.04 8.91
N GLY A 387 1.58 15.42 10.19
CA GLY A 387 2.16 14.68 11.29
C GLY A 387 1.57 13.28 11.44
N VAL A 388 2.40 12.36 11.95
CA VAL A 388 2.06 10.95 12.19
C VAL A 388 2.37 10.60 13.64
N ASN A 389 1.33 10.21 14.39
CA ASN A 389 1.49 9.70 15.74
C ASN A 389 0.91 8.28 15.84
N LEU A 390 1.64 7.40 16.50
CA LEU A 390 1.30 5.98 16.64
C LEU A 390 1.18 5.64 18.12
N TYR A 391 0.11 4.95 18.47
CA TYR A 391 -0.29 4.76 19.85
C TYR A 391 -0.44 3.29 20.16
N ARG A 392 -0.03 2.91 21.37
CA ARG A 392 -0.30 1.60 21.97
C ARG A 392 -0.98 1.79 23.32
N ILE A 393 -2.07 1.07 23.53
CA ILE A 393 -2.90 1.11 24.72
C ILE A 393 -2.95 -0.30 25.29
N THR A 394 -2.26 -0.52 26.40
CA THR A 394 -2.34 -1.79 27.13
C THR A 394 -3.67 -1.85 27.88
N ARG A 395 -4.32 -3.01 27.85
CA ARG A 395 -5.59 -3.26 28.55
C ARG A 395 -5.43 -3.27 30.07
#